data_AF-A0A1V5DBD7-F1
#
_entry.id   AF-A0A1V5DBD7-F1
#
_cell.length_a   1.000
_cell.length_b   1.000
_cell.length_c   1.000
_cell.angle_alpha   90.00
_cell.angle_beta   90.00
_cell.angle_gamma   90.00
#
_symmetry.space_group_name_H-M   'P 1'
#
loop_
_entity.id
_entity.type
_entity.pdbx_description
1 polymer ?
#
loop_
_entity_poly.entity_id
_entity_poly.type
_entity_poly.pdbx_seq_one_letter_code
_entity_poly.pdbx_strand_id
1 'polypeptide(L)'
;MTLQSLFRIEVLDGGVKVTPSELLSSMPRDQQIATIKEQIRNREAALQKINNPTEANTGEPEASGHHRDEDKRELEVAIVILKNFLKRLLESHWEVLKP
;
A
#
# COMPACT_ATOMS: atom_id res chain seq x y z
N MET A 1 -2.85 -10.81 4.35
CA MET A 1 -2.07 -9.77 5.07
C MET A 1 -2.67 -8.41 4.79
N THR A 2 -3.01 -7.64 5.82
CA THR A 2 -3.54 -6.28 5.67
C THR A 2 -2.42 -5.24 5.77
N LEU A 3 -2.63 -4.02 5.27
CA LEU A 3 -1.61 -2.96 5.38
C LEU A 3 -1.28 -2.68 6.86
N GLN A 4 -2.31 -2.68 7.71
CA GLN A 4 -2.18 -2.45 9.15
C GLN A 4 -1.38 -3.54 9.88
N SER A 5 -1.26 -4.74 9.30
CA SER A 5 -0.37 -5.79 9.83
C SER A 5 1.12 -5.54 9.54
N LEU A 6 1.41 -4.74 8.51
CA LEU A 6 2.77 -4.45 8.04
C LEU A 6 3.25 -3.06 8.45
N PHE A 7 2.32 -2.13 8.67
CA PHE A 7 2.63 -0.74 8.98
C PHE A 7 1.66 -0.19 10.00
N ARG A 8 2.20 0.60 10.92
CA ARG A 8 1.45 1.57 11.70
C ARG A 8 1.49 2.90 10.95
N ILE A 9 0.31 3.41 10.61
CA ILE A 9 0.13 4.68 9.91
C ILE A 9 -0.48 5.66 10.91
N GLU A 10 0.22 6.76 11.17
CA GLU A 10 -0.24 7.84 12.04
C GLU A 10 -0.42 9.09 11.17
N VAL A 11 -1.62 9.66 11.18
CA VAL A 11 -1.89 10.95 10.54
C VAL A 11 -1.50 12.04 11.52
N LEU A 12 -0.59 12.92 11.10
CA LEU A 12 -0.10 14.05 11.88
C LEU A 12 -0.53 15.35 11.17
N ASP A 13 -0.56 16.45 11.90
CA ASP A 13 -0.78 17.76 11.29
C ASP A 13 0.34 18.06 10.29
N GLY A 14 -0.01 18.16 8.99
CA GLY A 14 0.94 18.37 7.90
C GLY A 14 1.62 17.11 7.34
N GLY A 15 1.26 15.88 7.73
CA GLY A 15 1.86 14.69 7.13
C GLY A 15 1.36 13.33 7.61
N VAL A 16 1.97 12.28 7.07
CA VAL A 16 1.70 10.89 7.47
C VAL A 16 2.99 10.25 7.92
N LYS A 17 3.00 9.73 9.15
CA LYS A 17 4.12 8.94 9.68
C LYS A 17 3.80 7.47 9.48
N VAL A 18 4.66 6.79 8.74
CA VAL A 18 4.55 5.36 8.45
C VAL A 18 5.69 4.63 9.16
N THR A 19 5.34 3.74 10.08
CA THR A 19 6.30 2.93 10.84
C THR A 19 6.10 1.46 10.45
N PRO A 20 7.13 0.75 9.97
CA PRO A 20 7.01 -0.69 9.73
C PRO A 20 6.72 -1.44 11.04
N SER A 21 5.91 -2.49 10.96
CA SER A 21 5.63 -3.36 12.11
C SER A 21 6.85 -4.24 12.41
N GLU A 22 6.93 -4.76 13.64
CA GLU A 22 7.98 -5.71 14.04
C GLU A 22 8.01 -6.93 13.12
N LEU A 23 6.85 -7.39 12.65
CA LEU A 23 6.74 -8.48 11.69
C LEU A 23 7.51 -8.17 10.41
N LEU A 24 7.30 -6.98 9.82
CA LEU A 24 8.02 -6.59 8.61
C LEU A 24 9.51 -6.37 8.90
N SER A 25 9.84 -5.72 10.02
CA SER A 25 11.23 -5.45 10.42
C SER A 25 12.04 -6.71 10.74
N SER A 26 11.39 -7.78 11.21
CA SER A 26 12.03 -9.07 11.51
C SER A 26 12.36 -9.90 10.26
N MET A 27 11.76 -9.58 9.11
CA MET A 27 12.00 -10.31 7.87
C MET A 27 13.36 -9.96 7.27
N PRO A 28 14.06 -10.91 6.62
CA PRO A 28 15.18 -10.60 5.74
C PRO A 28 14.79 -9.55 4.69
N ARG A 29 15.72 -8.68 4.31
CA ARG A 29 15.46 -7.57 3.37
C ARG A 29 14.81 -8.02 2.07
N ASP A 30 15.28 -9.12 1.47
CA ASP A 30 14.70 -9.65 0.23
C ASP A 30 13.24 -10.08 0.42
N GLN A 31 12.93 -10.64 1.59
CA GLN A 31 11.57 -11.00 1.97
C GLN A 31 10.72 -9.74 2.22
N GLN A 32 11.25 -8.70 2.88
CA GLN A 32 10.56 -7.41 3.01
C GLN A 32 10.20 -6.84 1.64
N ILE A 33 11.17 -6.79 0.72
CA ILE A 33 10.97 -6.30 -0.64
C ILE A 33 9.90 -7.11 -1.37
N ALA A 34 9.98 -8.44 -1.29
CA ALA A 34 9.00 -9.34 -1.92
C ALA A 34 7.59 -9.10 -1.37
N THR A 35 7.44 -9.05 -0.04
CA THR A 35 6.16 -8.79 0.64
C THR A 35 5.59 -7.43 0.23
N ILE A 36 6.41 -6.37 0.19
CA ILE A 36 5.93 -5.04 -0.20
C ILE A 36 5.51 -5.01 -1.67
N LYS A 37 6.27 -5.62 -2.57
CA LYS A 37 5.91 -5.73 -4.00
C LYS A 37 4.59 -6.46 -4.19
N GLU A 38 4.38 -7.56 -3.46
CA GLU A 38 3.11 -8.29 -3.48
C GLU A 38 1.94 -7.42 -2.99
N GLN A 39 2.13 -6.69 -1.89
CA GLN A 39 1.10 -5.81 -1.34
C GLN A 39 0.75 -4.62 -2.26
N ILE A 40 1.71 -4.12 -3.03
CA ILE A 40 1.47 -3.12 -4.08
C ILE A 40 0.61 -3.73 -5.18
N ARG A 41 1.01 -4.87 -5.74
CA ARG A 41 0.26 -5.55 -6.82
C ARG A 41 -1.18 -5.84 -6.44
N ASN A 42 -1.40 -6.35 -5.22
CA ASN A 42 -2.73 -6.68 -4.74
C ASN A 42 -3.64 -5.43 -4.65
N ARG A 43 -3.07 -4.29 -4.24
CA ARG A 43 -3.81 -3.02 -4.15
C ARG A 43 -4.03 -2.36 -5.50
N GLU A 44 -3.05 -2.43 -6.40
CA GLU A 44 -3.22 -1.97 -7.78
C GLU A 44 -4.31 -2.77 -8.49
N ALA A 45 -4.37 -4.10 -8.27
CA ALA A 45 -5.44 -4.95 -8.80
C ALA A 45 -6.81 -4.60 -8.18
N ALA A 46 -6.89 -4.31 -6.88
CA ALA A 46 -8.12 -3.85 -6.24
C ALA A 46 -8.58 -2.48 -6.79
N LEU A 47 -7.66 -1.54 -6.94
CA LEU A 47 -7.91 -0.23 -7.53
C LEU A 47 -8.39 -0.34 -8.99
N GLN A 48 -7.81 -1.26 -9.75
CA GLN A 48 -8.23 -1.53 -11.13
C GLN A 48 -9.66 -2.09 -11.18
N LYS A 49 -10.07 -2.94 -10.23
CA LYS A 49 -11.46 -3.45 -10.14
C LYS A 49 -12.46 -2.35 -9.81
N ILE A 50 -12.07 -1.34 -9.03
CA ILE A 50 -12.91 -0.17 -8.73
C ILE A 50 -13.03 0.75 -9.96
N ASN A 51 -11.91 1.00 -10.65
CA ASN A 51 -11.89 1.88 -11.82
C ASN A 51 -12.53 1.24 -13.06
N ASN A 52 -12.36 -0.08 -13.22
CA ASN A 52 -12.94 -0.88 -14.29
C ASN A 52 -13.73 -2.05 -13.66
N PRO A 53 -14.95 -1.80 -13.17
CA PRO A 53 -15.82 -2.88 -12.76
C PRO A 53 -16.20 -3.63 -14.04
N THR A 54 -15.54 -4.76 -14.32
CA THR A 54 -15.95 -5.64 -15.41
C THR A 54 -17.45 -5.92 -15.26
N GLU A 55 -18.23 -5.77 -16.33
CA GLU A 55 -19.70 -5.82 -16.42
C GLU A 55 -20.35 -7.16 -15.99
N ALA A 56 -19.70 -7.97 -15.16
CA ALA A 56 -20.13 -9.33 -14.81
C ALA A 56 -21.06 -9.43 -13.58
N ASN A 57 -21.48 -8.31 -12.95
CA ASN A 57 -22.47 -8.34 -11.86
C ASN A 57 -23.47 -7.18 -11.98
N THR A 58 -24.35 -7.29 -12.97
CA THR A 58 -25.66 -6.65 -12.99
C THR A 58 -26.52 -7.29 -11.89
N GLY A 59 -26.51 -6.75 -10.67
CA GLY A 59 -27.34 -7.35 -9.61
C GLY A 59 -27.39 -6.70 -8.24
N GLU A 60 -26.57 -5.71 -7.91
CA GLU A 60 -26.68 -5.04 -6.60
C GLU A 60 -27.01 -3.55 -6.76
N PRO A 61 -28.05 -3.06 -6.07
CA PRO A 61 -28.56 -1.72 -6.25
C PRO A 61 -27.53 -0.69 -5.79
N GLU A 62 -27.59 0.47 -6.46
CA GLU A 62 -26.79 1.68 -6.33
C GLU A 62 -26.79 2.30 -4.92
N ALA A 63 -26.38 1.56 -3.91
CA ALA A 63 -25.85 2.16 -2.71
C ALA A 63 -24.42 2.59 -3.02
N SER A 64 -24.12 3.87 -2.80
CA SER A 64 -22.77 4.35 -2.43
C SER A 64 -21.72 4.61 -3.52
N GLY A 65 -22.03 5.51 -4.47
CA GLY A 65 -20.98 6.23 -5.21
C GLY A 65 -19.94 6.90 -4.28
N HIS A 66 -20.36 7.33 -3.09
CA HIS A 66 -19.47 7.93 -2.09
C HIS A 66 -18.52 6.94 -1.41
N HIS A 67 -18.94 5.70 -1.12
CA HIS A 67 -18.04 4.70 -0.54
C HIS A 67 -17.00 4.22 -1.54
N ARG A 68 -17.34 4.11 -2.84
CA ARG A 68 -16.37 3.77 -3.88
C ARG A 68 -15.23 4.79 -4.01
N ASP A 69 -15.52 6.08 -3.87
CA ASP A 69 -14.50 7.14 -3.91
C ASP A 69 -13.62 7.15 -2.66
N GLU A 70 -14.18 6.85 -1.48
CA GLU A 70 -13.42 6.73 -0.23
C GLU A 70 -12.49 5.50 -0.27
N ASP A 71 -13.02 4.34 -0.66
CA ASP A 71 -12.26 3.09 -0.84
C ASP A 71 -11.12 3.26 -1.87
N LYS A 72 -11.41 3.99 -2.95
CA LYS A 72 -10.41 4.32 -3.97
C LYS A 72 -9.27 5.17 -3.40
N ARG A 73 -9.60 6.25 -2.67
CA ARG A 73 -8.59 7.13 -2.06
C ARG A 73 -7.74 6.38 -1.04
N GLU A 74 -8.36 5.53 -0.22
CA GLU A 74 -7.61 4.70 0.73
C GLU A 74 -6.61 3.78 0.03
N LEU A 75 -7.01 3.13 -1.08
CA LEU A 75 -6.12 2.30 -1.87
C LEU A 75 -4.99 3.09 -2.52
N GLU A 76 -5.27 4.25 -3.09
CA GLU A 76 -4.27 5.13 -3.70
C GLU A 76 -3.22 5.58 -2.67
N VAL A 77 -3.66 6.04 -1.50
CA VAL A 77 -2.76 6.43 -0.40
C VAL A 77 -1.91 5.25 0.06
N ALA A 78 -2.52 4.07 0.24
CA ALA A 78 -1.80 2.85 0.61
C ALA A 78 -0.72 2.47 -0.42
N ILE A 79 -1.02 2.57 -1.73
CA ILE A 79 -0.07 2.30 -2.80
C ILE A 79 1.10 3.29 -2.77
N VAL A 80 0.82 4.59 -2.58
CA VAL A 80 1.86 5.63 -2.48
C VAL A 80 2.79 5.36 -1.29
N ILE A 81 2.23 5.02 -0.12
CA ILE A 81 3.00 4.67 1.07
C ILE A 81 3.92 3.48 0.79
N LEU A 82 3.39 2.40 0.22
CA LEU A 82 4.16 1.19 -0.08
C LEU A 82 5.27 1.44 -1.11
N LYS A 83 4.99 2.22 -2.16
CA LYS A 83 5.97 2.59 -3.19
C LYS A 83 7.10 3.45 -2.60
N ASN A 84 6.76 4.41 -1.75
CA ASN A 84 7.76 5.23 -1.05
C ASN A 84 8.63 4.39 -0.11
N PHE A 85 8.03 3.47 0.65
CA PHE A 85 8.79 2.59 1.52
C PHE A 85 9.72 1.64 0.75
N LEU A 86 9.22 1.03 -0.33
CA LEU A 86 10.02 0.21 -1.23
C LEU A 86 11.19 1.00 -1.85
N LYS A 87 10.92 2.23 -2.30
CA LYS A 87 11.94 3.12 -2.84
C LYS A 87 13.05 3.36 -1.80
N ARG A 88 12.70 3.71 -0.56
CA ARG A 88 13.67 3.90 0.53
C ARG A 88 14.45 2.62 0.85
N LEU A 89 13.81 1.46 0.90
CA LEU A 89 14.49 0.17 1.11
C LEU A 89 15.52 -0.15 0.02
N LEU A 90 15.26 0.26 -1.22
CA LEU A 90 16.17 0.10 -2.35
C LEU A 90 17.28 1.15 -2.34
N GLU A 91 16.95 2.40 -1.99
CA GLU A 91 17.86 3.56 -1.98
C GLU A 91 18.77 3.64 -0.75
N SER A 92 18.38 3.10 0.42
CA SER A 92 19.24 3.04 1.62
C SER A 92 20.56 2.26 1.41
N HIS A 93 20.76 1.67 0.23
CA HIS A 93 22.04 1.12 -0.21
C HIS A 93 23.01 2.14 -0.82
N TRP A 94 22.59 3.38 -1.15
CA TRP A 94 23.49 4.40 -1.70
C TRP A 94 24.34 5.10 -0.63
N GLU A 95 23.93 5.04 0.65
CA GLU A 95 24.67 5.66 1.76
C GLU A 95 25.68 4.72 2.46
N VAL A 96 25.78 3.44 2.06
CA VAL A 96 26.77 2.49 2.61
C VAL A 96 27.92 2.21 1.62
N LEU A 97 27.94 2.90 0.48
CA LEU A 97 29.04 2.84 -0.48
C LEU A 97 29.63 4.23 -0.72
N LYS A 98 30.29 4.80 0.31
CA LYS A 98 31.49 5.61 0.09
C LYS A 98 32.57 5.28 1.13
N PRO A 99 33.81 5.01 0.69
CA PRO A 99 34.97 4.81 1.55
C PRO A 99 35.39 6.10 2.28
#